data_AF-A0A3L7TAQ5-F1
#
_entry.id   AF-A0A3L7TAQ5-F1
#
_cell.length_a   1.000
_cell.length_b   1.000
_cell.length_c   1.000
_cell.angle_alpha   90.00
_cell.angle_beta   90.00
_cell.angle_gamma   90.00
#
_symmetry.space_group_name_H-M   'P 1'
#
loop_
_entity.id
_entity.type
_entity.pdbx_description
1 polymer ?
#
loop_
_entity_poly.entity_id
_entity_poly.type
_entity_poly.pdbx_seq_one_letter_code
_entity_poly.pdbx_strand_id
1 'polypeptide(L)'
;MQILAAETSRTMPWKNGLGSTLELATDAPRADDTWSWRLSIADVPSRAACSTFVGISRVLLVLDGDGLLLERAHGTDAVPMIGSGLRFEGEESIVCAPIGSCVRDVNLMFDRSRWDGVLRLARETPAAISGDVVLVHVPQSSCNDLVIEVGGESTLVRRGETLIASGVATVHCASGELCVLAGLSIKRTSTEPVRGSCCDDVAGKSCACRDAGDVDSAKTSCCGNSKKI
;
A
#
# COMPACT_ATOMS: atom_id res chain seq x y z
N MET A 1 6.97 17.39 2.40
CA MET A 1 7.89 16.48 1.68
C MET A 1 9.15 16.30 2.53
N GLN A 2 9.71 15.10 2.57
CA GLN A 2 10.90 14.75 3.35
C GLN A 2 11.72 13.73 2.55
N ILE A 3 13.06 13.80 2.62
CA ILE A 3 13.95 12.77 2.08
C ILE A 3 14.63 12.07 3.26
N LEU A 4 14.57 10.75 3.28
CA LEU A 4 15.35 9.91 4.17
C LEU A 4 16.66 9.54 3.49
N ALA A 5 17.76 9.90 4.14
CA ALA A 5 19.10 9.54 3.71
C ALA A 5 19.31 8.01 3.85
N ALA A 6 20.09 7.41 2.95
CA ALA A 6 20.32 5.97 2.93
C ALA A 6 20.85 5.45 4.28
N GLU A 7 21.69 6.25 4.94
CA GLU A 7 22.36 5.98 6.22
C GLU A 7 21.38 5.93 7.41
N THR A 8 20.17 6.45 7.24
CA THR A 8 19.12 6.37 8.26
C THR A 8 18.37 5.03 8.23
N SER A 9 18.56 4.24 7.17
CA SER A 9 17.97 2.91 7.04
C SER A 9 18.58 1.96 8.07
N ARG A 10 17.76 1.05 8.62
CA ARG A 10 18.21 0.10 9.65
C ARG A 10 18.19 -1.32 9.11
N THR A 11 19.33 -1.99 9.16
CA THR A 11 19.42 -3.43 8.85
C THR A 11 19.20 -4.25 10.11
N MET A 12 18.24 -5.17 10.06
CA MET A 12 17.89 -6.07 11.14
C MET A 12 17.98 -7.52 10.63
N PRO A 13 18.82 -8.38 11.23
CA PRO A 13 18.78 -9.81 10.93
C PRO A 13 17.44 -10.39 11.40
N TRP A 14 16.93 -11.37 10.66
CA TRP A 14 15.74 -12.10 11.09
C TRP A 14 16.03 -12.93 12.33
N LYS A 15 15.01 -13.14 13.17
CA LYS A 15 15.13 -13.95 14.40
C LYS A 15 15.61 -15.38 14.14
N ASN A 16 15.27 -15.94 12.97
CA ASN A 16 15.70 -17.28 12.56
C ASN A 16 17.12 -17.31 11.95
N GLY A 17 17.76 -16.15 11.73
CA GLY A 17 19.08 -16.04 11.13
C GLY A 17 19.15 -16.35 9.63
N LEU A 18 18.01 -16.56 8.95
CA LEU A 18 17.94 -17.01 7.57
C LEU A 18 17.83 -15.87 6.54
N GLY A 19 17.95 -14.62 6.99
CA GLY A 19 17.83 -13.44 6.14
C GLY A 19 17.94 -12.15 6.96
N SER A 20 17.70 -11.02 6.29
CA SER A 20 17.74 -9.69 6.91
C SER A 20 16.66 -8.80 6.31
N THR A 21 16.39 -7.68 7.00
CA THR A 21 15.51 -6.62 6.52
C THR A 21 16.20 -5.28 6.67
N LEU A 22 16.28 -4.53 5.59
CA LEU A 22 16.60 -3.11 5.55
C LEU A 22 15.30 -2.31 5.64
N GLU A 23 15.02 -1.70 6.78
CA GLU A 23 13.91 -0.78 6.95
C GLU A 23 14.25 0.56 6.28
N LEU A 24 13.45 0.95 5.27
CA LEU A 24 13.64 2.18 4.49
C LEU A 24 12.87 3.36 5.09
N ALA A 25 11.63 3.12 5.50
CA ALA A 25 10.76 4.14 6.05
C ALA A 25 9.64 3.50 6.91
N THR A 26 9.20 4.21 7.94
CA THR A 26 8.05 3.84 8.78
C THR A 26 7.47 5.09 9.45
N ASP A 27 6.22 5.02 9.89
CA ASP A 27 5.62 6.03 10.77
C ASP A 27 5.82 5.76 12.27
N ALA A 28 6.58 4.73 12.64
CA ALA A 28 6.96 4.50 14.04
C ALA A 28 7.70 5.74 14.59
N PRO A 29 7.30 6.29 15.76
CA PRO A 29 7.98 7.43 16.36
C PRO A 29 9.43 7.15 16.76
N ARG A 30 9.72 5.89 17.16
CA ARG A 30 11.05 5.41 17.52
C ARG A 30 11.27 4.00 17.01
N ALA A 31 12.54 3.59 17.07
CA ALA A 31 12.93 2.20 16.88
C ALA A 31 12.06 1.27 17.74
N ASP A 32 11.51 0.24 17.10
CA ASP A 32 10.76 -0.86 17.73
C ASP A 32 9.38 -0.47 18.31
N ASP A 33 8.96 0.78 18.14
CA ASP A 33 7.58 1.20 18.41
C ASP A 33 6.61 0.57 17.40
N THR A 34 5.32 0.56 17.76
CA THR A 34 4.25 0.18 16.85
C THR A 34 4.15 1.17 15.70
N TRP A 35 4.10 0.66 14.47
CA TRP A 35 3.87 1.41 13.25
C TRP A 35 2.50 1.07 12.67
N SER A 36 1.95 2.00 11.89
CA SER A 36 0.78 1.73 11.05
C SER A 36 1.14 1.47 9.59
N TRP A 37 2.35 1.85 9.15
CA TRP A 37 2.93 1.36 7.91
C TRP A 37 4.47 1.29 7.98
N ARG A 38 5.04 0.42 7.15
CA ARG A 38 6.48 0.24 6.99
C ARG A 38 6.81 -0.17 5.56
N LEU A 39 7.83 0.47 4.98
CA LEU A 39 8.45 0.07 3.73
C LEU A 39 9.86 -0.44 4.00
N SER A 40 10.20 -1.58 3.42
CA SER A 40 11.47 -2.26 3.68
C SER A 40 11.92 -3.08 2.48
N ILE A 41 13.21 -3.44 2.46
CA ILE A 41 13.78 -4.43 1.55
C ILE A 41 14.24 -5.64 2.39
N ALA A 42 13.91 -6.85 1.97
CA ALA A 42 14.36 -8.08 2.58
C ALA A 42 15.43 -8.76 1.72
N ASP A 43 16.46 -9.31 2.35
CA ASP A 43 17.40 -10.24 1.70
C ASP A 43 17.01 -11.68 2.09
N VAL A 44 16.71 -12.50 1.09
CA VAL A 44 16.19 -13.87 1.22
C VAL A 44 17.18 -14.86 0.58
N PRO A 45 18.22 -15.29 1.30
CA PRO A 45 19.24 -16.21 0.78
C PRO A 45 18.78 -17.68 0.77
N SER A 46 17.73 -18.02 1.50
CA SER A 46 17.26 -19.40 1.61
C SER A 46 15.78 -19.49 1.95
N ARG A 47 15.20 -20.68 1.75
CA ARG A 47 13.80 -20.96 2.08
C ARG A 47 13.56 -20.78 3.57
N ALA A 48 12.66 -19.88 3.95
CA ALA A 48 12.39 -19.55 5.35
C ALA A 48 10.90 -19.25 5.59
N ALA A 49 10.42 -19.62 6.78
CA ALA A 49 9.10 -19.20 7.22
C ALA A 49 9.08 -17.67 7.42
N CYS A 50 8.09 -17.03 6.82
CA CYS A 50 7.88 -15.60 6.95
C CYS A 50 7.18 -15.30 8.29
N SER A 51 7.50 -14.16 8.92
CA SER A 51 6.92 -13.79 10.21
C SER A 51 5.44 -13.42 10.09
N THR A 52 4.65 -13.78 11.11
CA THR A 52 3.21 -13.49 11.22
C THR A 52 2.98 -12.08 11.79
N PHE A 53 2.11 -11.31 11.13
CA PHE A 53 1.71 -9.95 11.52
C PHE A 53 0.17 -9.82 11.43
N VAL A 54 -0.52 -10.07 12.54
CA VAL A 54 -1.99 -10.05 12.57
C VAL A 54 -2.54 -8.65 12.25
N GLY A 55 -3.49 -8.58 11.31
CA GLY A 55 -4.16 -7.33 10.95
C GLY A 55 -3.35 -6.42 10.02
N ILE A 56 -2.16 -6.86 9.60
CA ILE A 56 -1.31 -6.14 8.66
C ILE A 56 -1.53 -6.72 7.26
N SER A 57 -1.72 -5.88 6.24
CA SER A 57 -1.61 -6.30 4.85
C SER A 57 -0.17 -6.14 4.38
N ARG A 58 0.32 -7.10 3.60
CA ARG A 58 1.67 -7.07 3.00
C ARG A 58 1.55 -7.05 1.49
N VAL A 59 2.37 -6.24 0.85
CA VAL A 59 2.53 -6.21 -0.61
C VAL A 59 4.00 -6.41 -0.92
N LEU A 60 4.34 -7.50 -1.61
CA LEU A 60 5.71 -7.86 -1.97
C LEU A 60 5.99 -7.67 -3.46
N LEU A 61 7.22 -7.31 -3.78
CA LEU A 61 7.70 -7.20 -5.14
C LEU A 61 9.20 -7.56 -5.18
N VAL A 62 9.62 -8.40 -6.11
CA VAL A 62 11.05 -8.75 -6.28
C VAL A 62 11.83 -7.58 -6.89
N LEU A 63 12.81 -7.08 -6.15
CA LEU A 63 13.69 -6.00 -6.57
C LEU A 63 14.90 -6.52 -7.35
N ASP A 64 15.48 -7.63 -6.90
CA ASP A 64 16.71 -8.22 -7.44
C ASP A 64 16.76 -9.74 -7.19
N GLY A 65 17.49 -10.48 -8.04
CA GLY A 65 17.56 -11.95 -8.05
C GLY A 65 16.58 -12.62 -9.01
N ASP A 66 16.59 -13.96 -9.03
CA ASP A 66 15.90 -14.76 -10.06
C ASP A 66 14.40 -14.98 -9.82
N GLY A 67 13.88 -14.53 -8.68
CA GLY A 67 12.45 -14.56 -8.33
C GLY A 67 12.17 -15.18 -6.96
N LEU A 68 11.05 -14.80 -6.35
CA LEU A 68 10.63 -15.30 -5.03
C LEU A 68 9.30 -16.05 -5.16
N LEU A 69 9.21 -17.21 -4.53
CA LEU A 69 7.96 -17.95 -4.39
C LEU A 69 7.41 -17.81 -2.97
N LEU A 70 6.10 -17.58 -2.86
CA LEU A 70 5.37 -17.66 -1.59
C LEU A 70 4.60 -18.97 -1.56
N GLU A 71 5.07 -19.91 -0.75
CA GLU A 71 4.40 -21.19 -0.51
C GLU A 71 3.36 -21.01 0.60
N ARG A 72 2.14 -21.45 0.31
CA ARG A 72 0.95 -21.36 1.16
C ARG A 72 0.35 -22.76 1.35
N ALA A 73 -0.63 -22.87 2.24
CA ALA A 73 -1.36 -24.14 2.43
C ALA A 73 -2.08 -24.62 1.15
N HIS A 74 -2.49 -23.70 0.28
CA HIS A 74 -3.32 -24.00 -0.90
C HIS A 74 -2.58 -23.88 -2.24
N GLY A 75 -1.27 -23.61 -2.23
CA GLY A 75 -0.50 -23.46 -3.46
C GLY A 75 0.70 -22.55 -3.29
N THR A 76 1.30 -22.18 -4.42
CA THR A 76 2.48 -21.34 -4.48
C THR A 76 2.27 -20.20 -5.47
N ASP A 77 2.55 -18.97 -5.04
CA ASP A 77 2.51 -17.79 -5.91
C ASP A 77 3.92 -17.31 -6.23
N ALA A 78 4.17 -16.90 -7.47
CA ALA A 78 5.37 -16.18 -7.82
C ALA A 78 5.20 -14.68 -7.51
N VAL A 79 6.15 -14.11 -6.79
CA VAL A 79 6.19 -12.66 -6.50
C VAL A 79 6.59 -11.91 -7.78
N PRO A 80 5.82 -10.89 -8.20
CA PRO A 80 6.12 -10.11 -9.40
C PRO A 80 7.49 -9.43 -9.34
N MET A 81 8.18 -9.39 -10.48
CA MET A 81 9.43 -8.64 -10.69
C MET A 81 9.21 -7.32 -11.45
N ILE A 82 7.98 -7.07 -11.92
CA ILE A 82 7.57 -5.89 -12.68
C ILE A 82 6.11 -5.55 -12.36
N GLY A 83 5.76 -4.27 -12.47
CA GLY A 83 4.38 -3.83 -12.30
C GLY A 83 3.99 -3.72 -10.83
N SER A 84 2.81 -4.24 -10.48
CA SER A 84 2.24 -4.17 -9.12
C SER A 84 2.64 -5.39 -8.29
N GLY A 85 2.87 -5.16 -6.99
CA GLY A 85 3.26 -6.23 -6.07
C GLY A 85 2.14 -7.21 -5.73
N LEU A 86 2.54 -8.39 -5.25
CA LEU A 86 1.66 -9.45 -4.75
C LEU A 86 1.21 -9.13 -3.33
N ARG A 87 -0.10 -9.07 -3.12
CA ARG A 87 -0.71 -8.79 -1.82
C ARG A 87 -1.10 -10.07 -1.08
N PHE A 88 -0.92 -10.09 0.25
CA PHE A 88 -1.45 -11.10 1.15
C PHE A 88 -1.63 -10.59 2.58
N GLU A 89 -2.34 -11.36 3.40
CA GLU A 89 -2.59 -11.03 4.80
C GLU A 89 -1.39 -11.44 5.68
N GLY A 90 -1.01 -10.57 6.61
CA GLY A 90 0.17 -10.77 7.45
C GLY A 90 0.02 -11.93 8.44
N GLU A 91 -1.21 -12.32 8.81
CA GLU A 91 -1.46 -13.51 9.62
C GLU A 91 -1.31 -14.83 8.85
N GLU A 92 -1.19 -14.79 7.53
CA GLU A 92 -1.12 -16.00 6.73
C GLU A 92 0.19 -16.76 6.94
N SER A 93 0.11 -18.10 6.99
CA SER A 93 1.29 -18.96 7.12
C SER A 93 2.00 -19.09 5.76
N ILE A 94 3.07 -18.33 5.59
CA ILE A 94 3.86 -18.28 4.35
C ILE A 94 5.26 -18.80 4.56
N VAL A 95 5.73 -19.62 3.63
CA VAL A 95 7.17 -19.89 3.44
C VAL A 95 7.66 -19.15 2.21
N CYS A 96 8.69 -18.33 2.41
CA CYS A 96 9.33 -17.54 1.38
C CYS A 96 10.49 -18.35 0.81
N ALA A 97 10.44 -18.71 -0.48
CA ALA A 97 11.38 -19.61 -1.14
C ALA A 97 12.05 -18.92 -2.34
N PRO A 98 13.32 -18.49 -2.23
CA PRO A 98 14.02 -17.83 -3.32
C PRO A 98 14.32 -18.82 -4.45
N ILE A 99 14.24 -18.33 -5.69
CA ILE A 99 14.78 -18.98 -6.88
C ILE A 99 16.23 -18.50 -7.03
N GLY A 100 17.15 -19.43 -7.28
CA GLY A 100 18.58 -19.11 -7.36
C GLY A 100 19.24 -19.01 -5.99
N SER A 101 20.22 -18.12 -5.86
CA SER A 101 21.11 -18.06 -4.68
C SER A 101 20.67 -17.06 -3.60
N CYS A 102 20.05 -15.95 -3.98
CA CYS A 102 19.49 -14.94 -3.08
C CYS A 102 18.51 -14.05 -3.84
N VAL A 103 17.46 -13.61 -3.17
CA VAL A 103 16.49 -12.66 -3.71
C VAL A 103 16.36 -11.48 -2.78
N ARG A 104 16.23 -10.28 -3.36
CA ARG A 104 15.86 -9.08 -2.64
C ARG A 104 14.44 -8.71 -3.01
N ASP A 105 13.55 -8.58 -2.03
CA ASP A 105 12.18 -8.13 -2.25
C ASP A 105 11.88 -6.85 -1.48
N VAL A 106 11.03 -6.01 -2.05
CA VAL A 106 10.44 -4.86 -1.38
C VAL A 106 9.16 -5.31 -0.71
N ASN A 107 9.00 -4.92 0.54
CA ASN A 107 7.86 -5.25 1.38
C ASN A 107 7.22 -3.97 1.92
N LEU A 108 6.04 -3.65 1.40
CA LEU A 108 5.14 -2.65 1.97
C LEU A 108 4.19 -3.34 2.94
N MET A 109 4.22 -2.93 4.20
CA MET A 109 3.37 -3.44 5.27
C MET A 109 2.51 -2.32 5.83
N PHE A 110 1.23 -2.56 6.11
CA PHE A 110 0.37 -1.56 6.73
C PHE A 110 -0.81 -2.16 7.49
N ASP A 111 -1.27 -1.46 8.51
CA ASP A 111 -2.50 -1.76 9.24
C ASP A 111 -3.69 -1.68 8.28
N ARG A 112 -4.28 -2.85 7.99
CA ARG A 112 -5.35 -2.99 7.00
C ARG A 112 -6.66 -2.35 7.45
N SER A 113 -6.82 -2.03 8.73
CA SER A 113 -7.99 -1.30 9.24
C SER A 113 -7.92 0.19 8.89
N ARG A 114 -6.71 0.75 8.77
CA ARG A 114 -6.46 2.17 8.55
C ARG A 114 -6.10 2.51 7.12
N TRP A 115 -5.30 1.68 6.46
CA TRP A 115 -4.71 1.98 5.16
C TRP A 115 -5.15 1.01 4.07
N ASP A 116 -5.22 1.52 2.85
CA ASP A 116 -5.04 0.73 1.64
C ASP A 116 -3.74 1.18 0.94
N GLY A 117 -3.03 0.23 0.33
CA GLY A 117 -1.66 0.42 -0.13
C GLY A 117 -1.38 -0.19 -1.50
N VAL A 118 -0.62 0.51 -2.31
CA VAL A 118 -0.14 0.03 -3.61
C VAL A 118 1.39 0.05 -3.58
N LEU A 119 2.01 -1.01 -4.10
CA LEU A 119 3.45 -1.10 -4.31
C LEU A 119 3.70 -1.43 -5.77
N ARG A 120 4.60 -0.68 -6.41
CA ARG A 120 4.99 -0.86 -7.81
C ARG A 120 6.49 -0.69 -7.99
N LEU A 121 7.03 -1.37 -9.00
CA LEU A 121 8.37 -1.15 -9.51
C LEU A 121 8.27 -0.50 -10.88
N ALA A 122 8.96 0.61 -11.07
CA ALA A 122 8.98 1.34 -12.33
C ALA A 122 10.40 1.34 -12.92
N ARG A 123 10.45 1.06 -14.24
CA ARG A 123 11.66 1.06 -15.07
C ARG A 123 11.56 2.00 -16.29
N GLU A 124 10.42 2.67 -16.44
CA GLU A 124 10.05 3.47 -17.60
C GLU A 124 9.32 4.74 -17.15
N THR A 125 9.22 5.73 -18.06
CA THR A 125 8.61 7.04 -17.81
C THR A 125 7.43 7.41 -18.68
N PRO A 126 6.58 8.33 -18.17
CA PRO A 126 6.54 8.80 -16.78
C PRO A 126 5.94 7.73 -15.86
N ALA A 127 6.43 7.64 -14.62
CA ALA A 127 5.83 6.77 -13.61
C ALA A 127 5.25 7.64 -12.49
N ALA A 128 3.99 7.40 -12.13
CA ALA A 128 3.32 8.17 -11.08
C ALA A 128 2.69 7.26 -10.04
N ILE A 129 2.66 7.77 -8.81
CA ILE A 129 1.97 7.17 -7.67
C ILE A 129 1.30 8.27 -6.86
N SER A 130 0.19 7.95 -6.22
CA SER A 130 -0.54 8.90 -5.39
C SER A 130 -1.04 8.27 -4.10
N GLY A 131 -1.27 9.10 -3.09
CA GLY A 131 -1.79 8.69 -1.79
C GLY A 131 -1.75 9.82 -0.77
N ASP A 132 -2.34 9.56 0.39
CA ASP A 132 -2.18 10.41 1.58
C ASP A 132 -0.72 10.34 2.09
N VAL A 133 -0.06 9.18 1.92
CA VAL A 133 1.39 9.00 2.04
C VAL A 133 1.93 8.37 0.77
N VAL A 134 2.94 9.00 0.19
CA VAL A 134 3.67 8.54 -0.99
C VAL A 134 5.12 8.32 -0.61
N LEU A 135 5.65 7.17 -1.01
CA LEU A 135 7.04 6.78 -0.82
C LEU A 135 7.65 6.51 -2.19
N VAL A 136 8.78 7.16 -2.49
CA VAL A 136 9.58 6.82 -3.67
C VAL A 136 11.00 6.50 -3.22
N HIS A 137 11.39 5.24 -3.34
CA HIS A 137 12.75 4.80 -3.06
C HIS A 137 13.53 4.61 -4.35
N VAL A 138 14.74 5.18 -4.40
CA VAL A 138 15.68 4.99 -5.51
C VAL A 138 16.68 3.92 -5.08
N PRO A 139 16.58 2.67 -5.58
CA PRO A 139 17.49 1.62 -5.16
C PRO A 139 18.94 1.95 -5.49
N GLN A 140 19.87 1.42 -4.70
CA GLN A 140 21.31 1.53 -4.98
C GLN A 140 21.71 0.93 -6.35
N SER A 141 20.91 -0.02 -6.85
CA SER A 141 21.07 -0.63 -8.18
C SER A 141 20.54 0.23 -9.33
N SER A 142 19.89 1.37 -9.06
CA SER A 142 19.54 2.33 -10.10
C SER A 142 20.82 2.88 -10.77
N CYS A 143 20.74 3.17 -12.07
CA CYS A 143 21.87 3.75 -12.80
C CYS A 143 22.17 5.20 -12.38
N ASN A 144 21.13 5.98 -12.04
CA ASN A 144 21.25 7.40 -11.72
C ASN A 144 20.40 7.78 -10.49
N ASP A 145 20.71 8.96 -9.94
CA ASP A 145 19.81 9.71 -9.08
C ASP A 145 18.59 10.18 -9.89
N LEU A 146 17.42 10.29 -9.25
CA LEU A 146 16.17 10.58 -9.96
C LEU A 146 15.61 11.93 -9.57
N VAL A 147 15.03 12.63 -10.54
CA VAL A 147 14.22 13.83 -10.29
C VAL A 147 12.77 13.41 -10.13
N ILE A 148 12.19 13.81 -9.00
CA ILE A 148 10.81 13.49 -8.64
C ILE A 148 10.05 14.80 -8.47
N GLU A 149 8.93 14.92 -9.17
CA GLU A 149 8.01 16.04 -9.06
C GLU A 149 6.89 15.70 -8.07
N VAL A 150 6.67 16.56 -7.07
CA VAL A 150 5.55 16.47 -6.13
C VAL A 150 4.89 17.85 -6.03
N GLY A 151 3.61 17.93 -6.39
CA GLY A 151 2.85 19.19 -6.29
C GLY A 151 3.43 20.35 -7.11
N GLY A 152 4.09 20.05 -8.24
CA GLY A 152 4.75 21.04 -9.10
C GLY A 152 6.17 21.43 -8.68
N GLU A 153 6.70 20.87 -7.59
CA GLU A 153 8.07 21.07 -7.15
C GLU A 153 8.93 19.84 -7.50
N SER A 154 10.06 20.07 -8.17
CA SER A 154 11.02 19.02 -8.53
C SER A 154 12.12 18.90 -7.48
N THR A 155 12.43 17.68 -7.07
CA THR A 155 13.48 17.36 -6.11
C THR A 155 14.36 16.23 -6.62
N LEU A 156 15.68 16.38 -6.45
CA LEU A 156 16.63 15.32 -6.72
C LEU A 156 16.66 14.34 -5.54
N VAL A 157 16.46 13.05 -5.82
CA VAL A 157 16.52 11.96 -4.84
C VAL A 157 17.63 11.01 -5.26
N ARG A 158 18.63 10.87 -4.39
CA ARG A 158 19.83 10.09 -4.69
C ARG A 158 19.59 8.60 -4.52
N ARG A 159 20.45 7.81 -5.15
CA ARG A 159 20.47 6.36 -4.94
C ARG A 159 20.64 6.01 -3.47
N GLY A 160 19.77 5.12 -2.99
CA GLY A 160 19.60 4.72 -1.60
C GLY A 160 18.65 5.60 -0.78
N GLU A 161 18.33 6.81 -1.24
CA GLU A 161 17.41 7.70 -0.54
C GLU A 161 15.94 7.29 -0.76
N THR A 162 15.09 7.69 0.18
CA THR A 162 13.64 7.50 0.10
C THR A 162 12.92 8.82 0.29
N LEU A 163 12.17 9.25 -0.72
CA LEU A 163 11.26 10.38 -0.64
C LEU A 163 9.98 9.98 0.09
N ILE A 164 9.52 10.84 0.99
CA ILE A 164 8.20 10.78 1.63
C ILE A 164 7.42 12.06 1.32
N ALA A 165 6.23 11.90 0.76
CA ALA A 165 5.37 13.00 0.34
C ALA A 165 3.88 12.65 0.51
N SER A 166 3.02 13.57 0.10
CA SER A 166 1.57 13.38 0.01
C SER A 166 1.08 13.94 -1.33
N GLY A 167 -0.03 13.43 -1.85
CA GLY A 167 -0.56 13.84 -3.14
C GLY A 167 -0.03 12.95 -4.27
N VAL A 168 0.41 13.54 -5.38
CA VAL A 168 0.92 12.81 -6.54
C VAL A 168 2.43 13.03 -6.64
N ALA A 169 3.19 11.94 -6.72
CA ALA A 169 4.60 11.97 -7.10
C ALA A 169 4.76 11.41 -8.51
N THR A 170 5.41 12.18 -9.38
CA THR A 170 5.76 11.79 -10.73
C THR A 170 7.27 11.64 -10.83
N VAL A 171 7.73 10.47 -11.24
CA VAL A 171 9.14 10.15 -11.45
C VAL A 171 9.44 10.18 -12.93
N HIS A 172 10.52 10.87 -13.27
CA HIS A 172 11.07 10.95 -14.60
C HIS A 172 12.31 10.03 -14.75
N CYS A 173 12.11 8.71 -14.67
CA CYS A 173 13.07 7.66 -15.06
C CYS A 173 13.46 7.59 -16.57
N ALA A 174 14.73 7.77 -16.93
CA ALA A 174 15.26 7.30 -18.21
C ALA A 174 15.30 5.75 -18.29
N SER A 175 15.52 5.21 -19.48
CA SER A 175 15.64 3.75 -19.67
C SER A 175 16.77 3.17 -18.80
N GLY A 176 16.47 2.09 -18.08
CA GLY A 176 17.40 1.42 -17.17
C GLY A 176 17.42 1.99 -15.75
N GLU A 177 16.77 3.13 -15.50
CA GLU A 177 16.58 3.63 -14.14
C GLU A 177 15.50 2.83 -13.43
N LEU A 178 15.69 2.65 -12.12
CA LEU A 178 14.82 1.82 -11.29
C LEU A 178 14.30 2.65 -10.13
N CYS A 179 12.99 2.61 -9.89
CA CYS A 179 12.44 3.13 -8.65
C CYS A 179 11.33 2.26 -8.11
N VAL A 180 11.21 2.29 -6.78
CA VAL A 180 10.14 1.66 -6.01
C VAL A 180 9.14 2.75 -5.67
N LEU A 181 7.89 2.52 -6.02
CA LEU A 181 6.78 3.43 -5.76
C LEU A 181 5.80 2.77 -4.80
N ALA A 182 5.54 3.42 -3.66
CA ALA A 182 4.47 3.01 -2.77
C ALA A 182 3.52 4.18 -2.48
N GLY A 183 2.22 3.91 -2.53
CA GLY A 183 1.16 4.85 -2.18
C GLY A 183 0.26 4.24 -1.13
N LEU A 184 -0.03 5.00 -0.07
CA LEU A 184 -0.93 4.63 1.01
C LEU A 184 -2.05 5.65 1.08
N SER A 185 -3.30 5.17 1.10
CA SER A 185 -4.50 5.99 1.25
C SER A 185 -5.26 5.58 2.50
N ILE A 186 -5.76 6.57 3.24
CA ILE A 186 -6.56 6.35 4.44
C ILE A 186 -7.91 5.74 4.02
N LYS A 187 -8.29 4.63 4.65
CA LYS A 187 -9.64 4.09 4.54
C LYS A 187 -10.62 5.03 5.22
N ARG A 188 -11.29 5.86 4.43
CA ARG A 188 -12.41 6.67 4.93
C ARG A 188 -13.61 5.75 5.08
N THR A 189 -13.90 5.33 6.32
CA THR A 189 -15.19 4.73 6.63
C THR A 189 -16.26 5.79 6.40
N SER A 190 -17.13 5.57 5.42
CA SER A 190 -18.34 6.38 5.23
C SER A 190 -19.26 6.17 6.43
N THR A 191 -19.06 6.94 7.50
CA THR A 191 -20.00 7.03 8.62
C THR A 191 -20.54 8.44 8.71
N GLU A 192 -21.30 8.84 7.69
CA GLU A 192 -22.38 9.80 7.88
C GLU A 192 -23.57 9.36 7.01
N PRO A 193 -24.75 9.07 7.58
CA PRO A 193 -25.96 9.15 6.79
C PRO A 193 -26.08 10.61 6.34
N VAL A 194 -26.20 10.82 5.03
CA VAL A 194 -26.59 12.11 4.46
C VAL A 194 -27.87 12.54 5.20
N ARG A 195 -27.76 13.50 6.13
CA ARG A 195 -28.95 14.19 6.62
C ARG A 195 -29.50 14.88 5.39
N GLY A 196 -30.60 14.34 4.87
CA GLY A 196 -31.37 14.99 3.82
C GLY A 196 -31.60 16.43 4.25
N SER A 197 -31.04 17.36 3.48
CA SER A 197 -31.39 18.77 3.52
C SER A 197 -32.90 18.85 3.24
N CYS A 198 -33.72 18.88 4.28
CA CYS A 198 -35.08 19.37 4.16
C CYS A 198 -34.95 20.85 3.79
N CYS A 199 -35.31 21.14 2.56
CA CYS A 199 -35.43 22.49 2.04
C CYS A 199 -36.40 23.26 2.95
N ASP A 200 -35.92 24.33 3.57
CA ASP A 200 -36.80 25.44 3.93
C ASP A 200 -37.30 26.05 2.61
N ASP A 201 -38.62 26.06 2.41
CA ASP A 201 -39.32 27.35 2.35
C ASP A 201 -40.83 27.23 2.08
N VAL A 202 -41.53 28.21 2.66
CA VAL A 202 -42.86 28.74 2.35
C VAL A 202 -44.08 28.20 3.12
N ALA A 203 -44.43 29.01 4.13
CA ALA A 203 -45.77 29.42 4.55
C ALA A 203 -46.76 28.35 5.05
N GLY A 204 -46.89 28.33 6.39
CA GLY A 204 -48.19 28.34 7.05
C GLY A 204 -49.04 27.09 6.88
N LYS A 205 -48.78 26.07 7.68
CA LYS A 205 -49.79 25.17 8.28
C LYS A 205 -49.12 24.27 9.31
N SER A 206 -49.64 24.26 10.54
CA SER A 206 -49.22 23.33 11.58
C SER A 206 -49.44 21.90 11.12
N CYS A 207 -48.43 21.03 11.27
CA CYS A 207 -48.67 19.60 11.24
C CYS A 207 -48.09 19.00 12.53
N ALA A 208 -48.99 18.57 13.40
CA ALA A 208 -48.67 17.92 14.66
C ALA A 208 -48.08 16.54 14.39
N CYS A 209 -46.92 16.25 15.01
CA CYS A 209 -46.35 14.92 15.07
C CYS A 209 -47.32 14.02 15.87
N ARG A 210 -47.90 13.02 15.22
CA ARG A 210 -48.57 11.90 15.90
C ARG A 210 -47.72 10.66 15.72
N ASP A 211 -47.27 10.12 16.85
CA ASP A 211 -46.75 8.77 16.95
C ASP A 211 -47.84 7.74 16.62
N ALA A 212 -47.51 6.80 15.74
CA ALA A 212 -48.14 5.50 15.57
C ALA A 212 -47.00 4.57 15.11
N GLY A 213 -46.67 3.47 15.79
CA GLY A 213 -47.59 2.42 16.19
C GLY A 213 -47.40 1.26 15.21
N ASP A 214 -46.57 0.30 15.63
CA ASP A 214 -46.34 -1.08 15.16
C ASP A 214 -47.45 -1.72 14.31
N VAL A 215 -47.12 -2.44 13.20
CA VAL A 215 -47.68 -3.75 12.75
C VAL A 215 -46.88 -4.29 11.54
N ASP A 216 -46.23 -5.44 11.78
CA ASP A 216 -46.16 -6.70 11.04
C ASP A 216 -46.52 -6.84 9.51
N SER A 217 -45.69 -7.67 8.85
CA SER A 217 -46.00 -8.65 7.80
C SER A 217 -46.19 -8.30 6.29
N ALA A 218 -45.47 -9.11 5.50
CA ALA A 218 -45.84 -9.73 4.21
C ALA A 218 -45.62 -9.01 2.85
N LYS A 219 -44.63 -9.57 2.11
CA LYS A 219 -44.68 -10.05 0.70
C LYS A 219 -45.57 -9.33 -0.34
N THR A 220 -44.95 -8.79 -1.39
CA THR A 220 -45.25 -9.03 -2.84
C THR A 220 -44.15 -8.33 -3.68
N SER A 221 -43.35 -9.01 -4.53
CA SER A 221 -43.60 -9.36 -5.95
C SER A 221 -44.20 -8.21 -6.75
N CYS A 222 -43.86 -7.85 -7.99
CA CYS A 222 -42.92 -8.27 -9.03
C CYS A 222 -43.14 -7.23 -10.15
N CYS A 223 -42.14 -7.07 -11.03
CA CYS A 223 -42.24 -6.61 -12.42
C CYS A 223 -43.12 -5.40 -12.81
N GLY A 224 -42.47 -4.36 -13.32
CA GLY A 224 -43.10 -3.31 -14.13
C GLY A 224 -42.10 -2.67 -15.09
N ASN A 225 -41.98 -3.26 -16.27
CA ASN A 225 -41.16 -2.82 -17.40
C ASN A 225 -41.82 -1.63 -18.12
N SER A 226 -41.05 -0.63 -18.59
CA SER A 226 -41.33 0.21 -19.77
C SER A 226 -40.14 1.14 -20.03
N LYS A 227 -39.31 0.84 -21.03
CA LYS A 227 -39.33 1.39 -22.40
C LYS A 227 -39.01 2.89 -22.50
N LYS A 228 -37.82 3.14 -23.07
CA LYS A 228 -37.48 4.07 -24.16
C LYS A 228 -38.41 5.27 -24.35
N ILE A 229 -37.83 6.47 -24.26
CA ILE A 229 -37.59 7.35 -25.41
C ILE A 229 -36.13 7.80 -25.34
#